data_AF-A0A3E3IM01-F1
#
_entry.id   AF-A0A3E3IM01-F1
#
_cell.length_a   1.000
_cell.length_b   1.000
_cell.length_c   1.000
_cell.angle_alpha   90.00
_cell.angle_beta   90.00
_cell.angle_gamma   90.00
#
_symmetry.space_group_name_H-M   'P 1'
#
loop_
_entity.id
_entity.type
_entity.pdbx_description
1 polymer ?
#
loop_
_entity_poly.entity_id
_entity_poly.type
_entity_poly.pdbx_seq_one_letter_code
_entity_poly.pdbx_strand_id
1 'polypeptide(L)'
;MALIKCPDCGKEFSDQATHCPNCGKPNSYVQQANPNGVTPNNGYNSYASTPPSVKKESGLGIAALVFSILGCTFIVGAILAIIDLCKKDDTKKHTLSKVALIIAGVWLIIGIIGAASGKGTETATNSTAIVKESEINDVSEETAETAEVVQKEVLEATSEASNEEPAIETPDSKDENVPTEYKSALNKAYTYSETMSMSKAGIYDQLTSEYGEKFSAEAAQYAIDNMEVDWKANALEKAKTYSDTMYMSKLGVYNQLISEYGEKFTEEEAQYAVDNVDADWKKNALEKAKSYQESMDMSPEAIRDQLVSDYGEQFTKEEADYAIDHLE
;
A
#
# COMPACT_ATOMS: atom_id res chain seq x y z
N MET A 1 -44.47 -23.48 -10.91
CA MET A 1 -43.13 -22.89 -10.76
C MET A 1 -42.31 -23.90 -10.01
N ALA A 2 -41.24 -24.39 -10.62
CA ALA A 2 -40.25 -25.21 -9.93
C ALA A 2 -39.28 -24.28 -9.19
N LEU A 3 -38.75 -24.73 -8.05
CA LEU A 3 -37.63 -24.05 -7.42
C LEU A 3 -36.35 -24.71 -7.92
N ILE A 4 -35.41 -23.89 -8.38
CA ILE A 4 -34.07 -24.30 -8.80
C ILE A 4 -33.03 -23.67 -7.88
N LYS A 5 -31.96 -24.41 -7.59
CA LYS A 5 -30.86 -23.93 -6.74
C LYS A 5 -29.85 -23.16 -7.60
N CYS A 6 -29.54 -21.92 -7.23
CA CYS A 6 -28.52 -21.14 -7.91
C CYS A 6 -27.14 -21.80 -7.71
N PRO A 7 -26.35 -22.06 -8.78
CA PRO A 7 -25.04 -22.69 -8.65
C PRO A 7 -24.01 -21.81 -7.93
N ASP A 8 -24.22 -20.48 -7.91
CA ASP A 8 -23.21 -19.54 -7.40
C ASP A 8 -23.46 -19.20 -5.93
N CYS A 9 -24.69 -18.82 -5.57
CA CYS A 9 -25.04 -18.44 -4.19
C CYS A 9 -25.76 -19.55 -3.40
N GLY A 10 -26.02 -20.71 -4.01
CA GLY A 10 -26.67 -21.86 -3.36
C GLY A 10 -28.12 -21.66 -2.89
N LYS A 11 -28.74 -20.50 -3.14
CA LYS A 11 -30.13 -20.21 -2.76
C LYS A 11 -31.11 -20.71 -3.82
N GLU A 12 -32.28 -21.14 -3.39
CA GLU A 12 -33.38 -21.53 -4.28
C GLU A 12 -34.15 -20.32 -4.80
N PHE A 13 -34.57 -20.36 -6.05
CA PHE A 13 -35.37 -19.33 -6.70
C PHE A 13 -36.25 -19.93 -7.82
N SER A 14 -37.21 -19.16 -8.34
CA SER A 14 -38.14 -19.63 -9.38
C SER A 14 -37.44 -19.92 -10.70
N ASP A 15 -37.77 -21.06 -11.30
CA ASP A 15 -37.38 -21.47 -12.65
C ASP A 15 -37.72 -20.46 -13.75
N GLN A 16 -38.70 -19.58 -13.50
CA GLN A 16 -39.15 -18.55 -14.44
C GLN A 16 -38.44 -17.18 -14.29
N ALA A 17 -37.63 -16.98 -13.24
CA ALA A 17 -36.93 -15.71 -13.05
C ALA A 17 -35.78 -15.58 -14.07
N THR A 18 -35.62 -14.42 -14.71
CA THR A 18 -34.54 -14.18 -15.68
C THR A 18 -33.15 -14.14 -15.05
N HIS A 19 -33.07 -13.74 -13.78
CA HIS A 19 -31.86 -13.68 -12.97
C HIS A 19 -32.15 -14.18 -11.54
N CYS A 20 -31.13 -14.68 -10.85
CA CYS A 20 -31.23 -15.06 -9.45
C CYS A 20 -31.34 -13.81 -8.57
N PRO A 21 -32.43 -13.64 -7.78
CA PRO A 21 -32.65 -12.42 -7.00
C PRO A 21 -31.66 -12.22 -5.84
N ASN A 22 -30.87 -13.25 -5.48
CA ASN A 22 -29.90 -13.19 -4.38
C ASN A 22 -28.47 -12.81 -4.83
N CYS A 23 -28.13 -12.93 -6.12
CA CYS A 23 -26.76 -12.69 -6.61
C CYS A 23 -26.67 -12.15 -8.04
N GLY A 24 -27.79 -11.82 -8.69
CA GLY A 24 -27.81 -11.28 -10.05
C GLY A 24 -27.48 -12.26 -11.17
N LYS A 25 -27.06 -13.51 -10.89
CA LYS A 25 -26.68 -14.47 -11.94
C LYS A 25 -27.82 -14.72 -12.95
N PRO A 26 -27.60 -14.60 -14.28
CA PRO A 26 -28.60 -14.98 -15.28
C PRO A 26 -29.04 -16.45 -15.17
N ASN A 27 -30.34 -16.70 -15.35
CA ASN A 27 -30.92 -18.04 -15.31
C ASN A 27 -30.86 -18.70 -16.69
N SER A 28 -29.97 -19.69 -16.84
CA SER A 28 -29.78 -20.43 -18.08
C SER A 28 -30.98 -21.28 -18.51
N TYR A 29 -31.89 -21.65 -17.59
CA TYR A 29 -33.09 -22.43 -17.93
C TYR A 29 -34.10 -21.62 -18.76
N VAL A 30 -34.26 -20.33 -18.48
CA VAL A 30 -35.20 -19.45 -19.20
C VAL A 30 -34.75 -19.22 -20.65
N GLN A 31 -33.43 -19.17 -20.90
CA GLN A 31 -32.87 -18.96 -22.24
C GLN A 31 -33.15 -20.13 -23.20
N GLN A 32 -33.40 -21.35 -22.70
CA GLN A 32 -33.67 -22.53 -23.52
C GLN A 32 -35.16 -22.72 -23.85
N ALA A 33 -36.06 -21.93 -23.24
CA ALA A 33 -37.50 -22.16 -23.29
C ALA A 33 -38.27 -21.26 -24.30
N ASN A 34 -37.59 -20.41 -25.08
CA ASN A 34 -38.25 -19.51 -26.04
C ASN A 34 -38.13 -20.03 -27.50
N PRO A 35 -39.21 -20.50 -28.14
CA PRO A 35 -39.13 -21.07 -29.49
C PRO A 35 -39.12 -20.04 -30.63
N ASN A 36 -39.45 -18.76 -30.38
CA ASN A 36 -39.65 -17.76 -31.44
C ASN A 36 -39.30 -16.32 -30.97
N GLY A 37 -38.02 -16.04 -30.74
CA GLY A 37 -37.52 -14.70 -30.43
C GLY A 37 -36.24 -14.38 -31.19
N VAL A 38 -36.24 -13.31 -31.99
CA VAL A 38 -35.10 -12.87 -32.81
C VAL A 38 -33.92 -12.49 -31.91
N THR A 39 -32.73 -13.04 -32.19
CA THR A 39 -31.48 -12.67 -31.52
C THR A 39 -30.87 -11.41 -32.14
N PRO A 40 -30.44 -10.42 -31.32
CA PRO A 40 -29.39 -9.51 -31.72
C PRO A 40 -28.07 -10.28 -31.79
N ASN A 41 -27.35 -10.13 -32.90
CA ASN A 41 -26.10 -10.81 -33.15
C ASN A 41 -24.97 -10.26 -32.26
N ASN A 42 -24.46 -11.06 -31.31
CA ASN A 42 -23.15 -10.84 -30.70
C ASN A 42 -22.28 -12.07 -30.94
N GLY A 43 -21.39 -11.96 -31.92
CA GLY A 43 -20.56 -13.07 -32.38
C GLY A 43 -19.40 -13.38 -31.42
N TYR A 44 -19.50 -14.50 -30.72
CA TYR A 44 -18.34 -15.20 -30.19
C TYR A 44 -18.19 -16.54 -30.91
N ASN A 45 -17.13 -16.66 -31.71
CA ASN A 45 -16.80 -17.89 -32.41
C ASN A 45 -16.41 -18.98 -31.41
N SER A 46 -17.19 -20.07 -31.35
CA SER A 46 -16.86 -21.25 -30.56
C SER A 46 -15.90 -22.16 -31.33
N TYR A 47 -14.61 -22.15 -30.98
CA TYR A 47 -13.68 -23.22 -31.38
C TYR A 47 -13.85 -24.39 -30.41
N ALA A 48 -14.26 -25.55 -30.93
CA ALA A 48 -14.45 -26.73 -30.11
C ALA A 48 -13.14 -27.49 -29.85
N SER A 49 -12.93 -27.84 -28.58
CA SER A 49 -12.29 -29.08 -28.11
C SER A 49 -10.85 -29.42 -28.51
N THR A 50 -9.93 -29.33 -27.54
CA THR A 50 -9.16 -30.50 -27.06
C THR A 50 -8.80 -30.31 -25.57
N PRO A 51 -8.84 -31.35 -24.72
CA PRO A 51 -8.36 -31.26 -23.36
C PRO A 51 -6.82 -31.34 -23.33
N PRO A 52 -6.11 -30.49 -22.57
CA PRO A 52 -4.67 -30.62 -22.40
C PRO A 52 -4.35 -31.89 -21.59
N SER A 53 -3.36 -32.64 -22.06
CA SER A 53 -2.91 -33.87 -21.41
C SER A 53 -2.16 -33.57 -20.11
N VAL A 54 -2.50 -34.31 -19.05
CA VAL A 54 -1.78 -34.28 -17.77
C VAL A 54 -0.37 -34.81 -17.99
N LYS A 55 0.61 -33.90 -18.08
CA LYS A 55 2.03 -34.25 -18.00
C LYS A 55 2.43 -34.36 -16.54
N LYS A 56 2.99 -35.52 -16.15
CA LYS A 56 3.69 -35.67 -14.87
C LYS A 56 4.85 -34.67 -14.80
N GLU A 57 4.93 -33.94 -13.70
CA GLU A 57 6.05 -33.06 -13.43
C GLU A 57 7.33 -33.86 -13.17
N SER A 58 8.46 -33.40 -13.70
CA SER A 58 9.78 -33.78 -13.21
C SER A 58 10.12 -32.87 -12.03
N GLY A 59 10.25 -33.45 -10.84
CA GLY A 59 10.49 -32.75 -9.56
C GLY A 59 11.90 -32.14 -9.42
N LEU A 60 12.34 -31.34 -10.41
CA LEU A 60 13.62 -30.66 -10.43
C LEU A 60 13.47 -29.12 -10.47
N GLY A 61 12.34 -28.60 -10.97
CA GLY A 61 12.05 -27.16 -10.96
C GLY A 61 11.70 -26.61 -9.57
N ILE A 62 10.97 -27.39 -8.76
CA ILE A 62 10.52 -26.96 -7.42
C ILE A 62 11.70 -26.81 -6.45
N ALA A 63 12.73 -27.65 -6.58
CA ALA A 63 13.95 -27.53 -5.77
C ALA A 63 14.69 -26.19 -5.99
N ALA A 64 14.68 -25.65 -7.21
CA ALA A 64 15.35 -24.39 -7.52
C ALA A 64 14.70 -23.17 -6.85
N LEU A 65 13.39 -23.17 -6.66
CA LEU A 65 12.67 -22.10 -5.96
C LEU A 65 12.95 -22.10 -4.45
N VAL A 66 13.03 -23.28 -3.83
CA VAL A 66 13.24 -23.42 -2.37
C VAL A 66 14.65 -22.97 -1.95
N PHE A 67 15.67 -23.18 -2.78
CA PHE A 67 17.05 -22.70 -2.50
C PHE A 67 17.28 -21.21 -2.83
N SER A 68 16.31 -20.51 -3.43
CA SER A 68 16.45 -19.07 -3.72
C SER A 68 16.30 -18.17 -2.49
N ILE A 69 15.71 -18.67 -1.40
CA ILE A 69 15.36 -17.87 -0.22
C ILE A 69 16.44 -17.96 0.89
N LEU A 70 17.36 -18.93 0.78
CA LEU A 70 18.43 -19.17 1.78
C LEU A 70 19.79 -18.59 1.35
N GLY A 71 19.86 -17.26 1.31
CA GLY A 71 21.01 -16.44 1.77
C GLY A 71 22.36 -16.49 1.03
N CYS A 72 22.66 -17.48 0.19
CA CYS A 72 24.01 -17.68 -0.38
C CYS A 72 24.08 -17.76 -1.91
N THR A 73 22.96 -17.55 -2.62
CA THR A 73 22.87 -17.82 -4.07
C THR A 73 23.12 -16.61 -4.97
N PHE A 74 23.23 -15.36 -4.47
CA PHE A 74 23.41 -14.18 -5.34
C PHE A 74 24.65 -14.27 -6.24
N ILE A 75 25.77 -14.81 -5.73
CA ILE A 75 26.99 -15.04 -6.52
C ILE A 75 26.77 -16.15 -7.57
N VAL A 76 26.07 -17.23 -7.22
CA VAL A 76 25.77 -18.33 -8.15
C VAL A 76 24.79 -17.87 -9.23
N GLY A 77 23.77 -17.08 -8.89
CA GLY A 77 22.83 -16.47 -9.83
C GLY A 77 23.52 -15.50 -10.78
N ALA A 78 24.43 -14.66 -10.28
CA ALA A 78 25.26 -13.79 -11.12
C ALA A 78 26.15 -14.58 -12.09
N ILE A 79 26.81 -15.65 -11.60
CA ILE A 79 27.64 -16.53 -12.45
C ILE A 79 26.78 -17.23 -13.52
N LEU A 80 25.59 -17.73 -13.17
CA LEU A 80 24.67 -18.36 -14.12
C LEU A 80 24.13 -17.36 -15.15
N ALA A 81 23.83 -16.12 -14.75
CA ALA A 81 23.43 -15.04 -15.67
C ALA A 81 24.57 -14.65 -16.63
N ILE A 82 25.82 -14.63 -16.17
CA ILE A 82 27.00 -14.42 -17.02
C ILE A 82 27.19 -15.58 -18.00
N ILE A 83 26.97 -16.83 -17.57
CA ILE A 83 27.02 -18.01 -18.46
C ILE A 83 25.93 -17.96 -19.54
N ASP A 84 24.72 -17.48 -19.20
CA ASP A 84 23.62 -17.29 -20.14
C ASP A 84 23.93 -16.17 -21.16
N LEU A 85 24.51 -15.05 -20.71
CA LEU A 85 25.01 -13.97 -21.58
C LEU A 85 26.15 -14.42 -22.51
N CYS A 86 26.96 -15.40 -22.11
CA CYS A 86 28.00 -15.99 -22.95
C CYS A 86 27.46 -17.02 -23.97
N LYS A 87 26.21 -17.48 -23.84
CA LYS A 87 25.55 -18.31 -24.86
C LYS A 87 24.87 -17.42 -25.89
N LYS A 88 25.64 -17.05 -26.91
CA LYS A 88 25.13 -16.30 -28.06
C LYS A 88 24.20 -17.17 -28.92
N ASP A 89 22.90 -16.98 -28.76
CA ASP A 89 21.84 -17.61 -29.55
C ASP A 89 20.97 -16.49 -30.16
N ASP A 90 21.25 -16.13 -31.42
CA ASP A 90 20.83 -14.86 -32.07
C ASP A 90 19.31 -14.78 -32.42
N THR A 91 18.45 -15.54 -31.73
CA THR A 91 17.02 -15.71 -32.10
C THR A 91 15.99 -15.26 -31.06
N LYS A 92 16.40 -14.77 -29.88
CA LYS A 92 15.45 -14.25 -28.86
C LYS A 92 15.83 -12.85 -28.37
N LYS A 93 14.82 -11.96 -28.28
CA LYS A 93 14.98 -10.61 -27.73
C LYS A 93 15.32 -10.68 -26.24
N HIS A 94 16.49 -10.17 -25.84
CA HIS A 94 16.99 -10.17 -24.45
C HIS A 94 16.24 -9.19 -23.50
N THR A 95 14.94 -8.99 -23.66
CA THR A 95 14.15 -8.04 -22.84
C THR A 95 14.18 -8.40 -21.35
N LEU A 96 13.92 -9.67 -21.01
CA LEU A 96 13.97 -10.17 -19.62
C LEU A 96 15.36 -10.06 -18.98
N SER A 97 16.42 -10.37 -19.73
CA SER A 97 17.80 -10.28 -19.22
C SER A 97 18.22 -8.84 -18.94
N LYS A 98 17.80 -7.87 -19.79
CA LYS A 98 18.03 -6.44 -19.54
C LYS A 98 17.24 -5.93 -18.33
N VAL A 99 15.98 -6.31 -18.19
CA VAL A 99 15.16 -5.94 -17.01
C VAL A 99 15.77 -6.48 -15.72
N ALA A 100 16.24 -7.74 -15.72
CA ALA A 100 16.92 -8.34 -14.56
C ALA A 100 18.20 -7.58 -14.17
N LEU A 101 19.01 -7.12 -15.15
CA LEU A 101 20.21 -6.32 -14.89
C LEU A 101 19.89 -4.92 -14.36
N ILE A 102 18.81 -4.28 -14.85
CA ILE A 102 18.36 -2.98 -14.33
C ILE A 102 17.90 -3.11 -12.88
N ILE A 103 17.07 -4.12 -12.57
CA ILE A 103 16.62 -4.39 -11.19
C ILE A 103 17.81 -4.67 -10.27
N ALA A 104 18.77 -5.50 -10.68
CA ALA A 104 19.98 -5.75 -9.91
C ALA A 104 20.81 -4.48 -9.67
N GLY A 105 20.91 -3.59 -10.67
CA GLY A 105 21.60 -2.30 -10.53
C GLY A 105 20.92 -1.34 -9.54
N VAL A 106 19.58 -1.27 -9.58
CA VAL A 106 18.79 -0.43 -8.65
C VAL A 106 18.98 -0.89 -7.20
N TRP A 107 18.91 -2.20 -6.94
CA TRP A 107 19.18 -2.74 -5.60
C TRP A 107 20.61 -2.49 -5.12
N LEU A 108 21.60 -2.48 -6.02
CA LEU A 108 22.99 -2.17 -5.69
C LEU A 108 23.16 -0.69 -5.26
N ILE A 109 22.48 0.24 -5.95
CA ILE A 109 22.51 1.67 -5.57
C ILE A 109 21.79 1.90 -4.24
N ILE A 110 20.65 1.26 -3.99
CA ILE A 110 19.94 1.33 -2.70
C ILE A 110 20.82 0.79 -1.56
N GLY A 111 21.53 -0.32 -1.79
CA GLY A 111 22.46 -0.90 -0.81
C GLY A 111 23.67 -0.01 -0.46
N ILE A 112 24.10 0.88 -1.36
CA ILE A 112 25.21 1.81 -1.11
C ILE A 112 24.76 3.02 -0.28
N ILE A 113 23.50 3.46 -0.42
CA ILE A 113 22.96 4.61 0.32
C ILE A 113 22.65 4.26 1.78
N GLY A 114 22.34 2.99 2.09
CA GLY A 114 22.05 2.52 3.45
C GLY A 114 23.24 2.39 4.41
N ALA A 115 24.48 2.74 3.99
CA ALA A 115 25.69 2.46 4.75
C ALA A 115 26.71 3.62 4.78
N ALA A 116 26.29 4.84 5.10
CA ALA A 116 27.20 5.98 5.27
C ALA A 116 26.78 6.99 6.37
N SER A 117 27.00 6.63 7.63
CA SER A 117 27.13 7.60 8.75
C SER A 117 27.90 6.96 9.91
N GLY A 118 29.24 7.09 9.94
CA GLY A 118 30.03 6.45 10.99
C GLY A 118 31.56 6.43 10.86
N LYS A 119 32.21 7.61 10.85
CA LYS A 119 33.62 7.85 11.24
C LYS A 119 34.73 7.22 10.35
N GLY A 120 35.77 7.99 10.04
CA GLY A 120 36.74 7.64 8.99
C GLY A 120 38.11 7.11 9.45
N THR A 121 38.94 6.80 8.46
CA THR A 121 40.41 6.70 8.54
C THR A 121 41.03 6.92 7.15
N GLU A 122 42.27 7.42 7.11
CA GLU A 122 42.97 7.83 5.90
C GLU A 122 43.51 6.65 5.07
N THR A 123 43.67 6.82 3.74
CA THR A 123 44.95 6.68 3.00
C THR A 123 44.76 7.06 1.52
N ALA A 124 45.79 7.67 0.92
CA ALA A 124 45.74 8.34 -0.39
C ALA A 124 46.05 7.45 -1.60
N THR A 125 45.60 7.88 -2.79
CA THR A 125 46.47 7.89 -3.98
C THR A 125 46.13 9.00 -4.99
N ASN A 126 47.17 9.59 -5.57
CA ASN A 126 47.23 10.70 -6.53
C ASN A 126 46.22 10.72 -7.70
N SER A 127 45.81 11.93 -8.08
CA SER A 127 46.09 12.42 -9.45
C SER A 127 46.19 13.97 -9.50
N THR A 128 46.87 14.50 -10.53
CA THR A 128 47.61 15.78 -10.46
C THR A 128 47.13 16.86 -11.45
N ALA A 129 47.00 18.11 -10.98
CA ALA A 129 46.92 19.39 -11.72
C ALA A 129 45.68 19.59 -12.64
N ILE A 130 45.15 20.79 -12.89
CA ILE A 130 45.81 22.08 -13.19
C ILE A 130 45.17 23.30 -12.47
N VAL A 131 46.00 24.32 -12.24
CA VAL A 131 45.86 25.60 -11.49
C VAL A 131 44.88 26.61 -12.15
N LYS A 132 44.07 27.41 -11.42
CA LYS A 132 44.28 28.82 -10.96
C LYS A 132 42.93 29.43 -10.44
N GLU A 133 42.79 30.56 -9.71
CA GLU A 133 43.67 31.42 -8.84
C GLU A 133 42.83 32.59 -8.22
N SER A 134 43.23 33.14 -7.05
CA SER A 134 42.69 34.35 -6.34
C SER A 134 41.25 34.32 -5.78
N GLU A 135 40.89 34.97 -4.64
CA GLU A 135 41.62 35.80 -3.64
C GLU A 135 40.87 35.77 -2.27
N ILE A 136 41.48 35.35 -1.15
CA ILE A 136 41.93 36.11 0.06
C ILE A 136 40.93 37.05 0.80
N ASN A 137 40.59 36.67 2.05
CA ASN A 137 40.51 37.44 3.32
C ASN A 137 39.39 36.91 4.24
N ASP A 138 39.42 36.88 5.58
CA ASP A 138 40.39 36.59 6.68
C ASP A 138 39.73 37.09 8.00
N VAL A 139 40.16 36.58 9.16
CA VAL A 139 39.80 36.94 10.57
C VAL A 139 38.38 36.49 11.04
N SER A 140 38.20 35.52 11.97
CA SER A 140 38.45 35.47 13.45
C SER A 140 37.41 36.27 14.29
N GLU A 141 36.96 35.91 15.50
CA GLU A 141 37.18 34.75 16.42
C GLU A 141 36.30 34.92 17.70
N GLU A 142 35.90 33.82 18.36
CA GLU A 142 35.33 33.75 19.74
C GLU A 142 34.05 34.61 20.05
N THR A 143 33.35 34.52 21.19
CA THR A 143 33.57 33.81 22.48
C THR A 143 32.24 33.20 23.03
N ALA A 144 32.34 32.41 24.10
CA ALA A 144 31.26 31.59 24.70
C ALA A 144 30.48 32.24 25.86
N GLU A 145 29.51 31.48 26.40
CA GLU A 145 28.86 31.60 27.72
C GLU A 145 27.98 32.86 27.96
N THR A 146 27.04 32.93 28.90
CA THR A 146 26.64 32.04 30.02
C THR A 146 25.13 32.19 30.29
N ALA A 147 24.44 31.16 30.84
CA ALA A 147 23.38 31.30 31.87
C ALA A 147 22.71 29.93 32.18
N GLU A 148 23.25 29.22 33.17
CA GLU A 148 22.62 28.04 33.78
C GLU A 148 22.10 28.40 35.19
N VAL A 149 21.21 27.57 35.75
CA VAL A 149 20.83 27.50 37.18
C VAL A 149 19.96 28.62 37.78
N VAL A 150 18.68 28.28 38.07
CA VAL A 150 18.12 28.37 39.44
C VAL A 150 17.28 27.11 39.71
N GLN A 151 17.45 26.50 40.88
CA GLN A 151 16.77 25.25 41.27
C GLN A 151 15.76 25.50 42.41
N LYS A 152 14.74 24.64 42.49
CA LYS A 152 14.35 23.87 43.70
C LYS A 152 14.10 24.63 45.02
N GLU A 153 12.83 25.01 45.23
CA GLU A 153 12.04 25.00 46.47
C GLU A 153 10.57 25.20 45.99
N VAL A 154 9.52 24.54 46.48
CA VAL A 154 9.11 24.29 47.87
C VAL A 154 8.44 22.92 48.00
N LEU A 155 8.77 22.19 49.06
CA LEU A 155 7.98 21.07 49.62
C LEU A 155 7.73 21.34 51.11
N GLU A 156 6.72 20.65 51.66
CA GLU A 156 6.32 20.65 53.08
C GLU A 156 5.67 21.91 53.66
N ALA A 157 4.34 21.87 53.84
CA ALA A 157 3.73 21.82 55.18
C ALA A 157 2.19 21.77 55.12
N THR A 158 1.58 20.66 55.56
CA THR A 158 0.43 20.59 56.49
C THR A 158 0.06 19.12 56.73
N SER A 159 -0.20 18.78 57.99
CA SER A 159 -0.33 17.40 58.50
C SER A 159 -1.78 16.95 58.71
N GLU A 160 -2.04 15.69 58.36
CA GLU A 160 -2.84 14.69 59.08
C GLU A 160 -4.34 14.88 59.41
N ALA A 161 -5.01 13.71 59.41
CA ALA A 161 -6.25 13.34 60.12
C ALA A 161 -7.61 13.85 59.61
N SER A 162 -8.27 13.01 58.80
CA SER A 162 -9.50 12.36 59.25
C SER A 162 -9.71 11.03 58.53
N ASN A 163 -10.20 10.02 59.25
CA ASN A 163 -10.43 8.66 58.74
C ASN A 163 -11.94 8.38 58.77
N GLU A 164 -12.61 8.35 57.63
CA GLU A 164 -13.95 7.78 57.51
C GLU A 164 -14.22 7.27 56.08
N GLU A 165 -14.52 5.98 55.99
CA GLU A 165 -14.76 5.22 54.76
C GLU A 165 -16.21 5.39 54.30
N PRO A 166 -16.43 5.58 52.99
CA PRO A 166 -17.36 4.66 52.33
C PRO A 166 -16.86 4.22 50.94
N ALA A 167 -16.76 2.88 50.77
CA ALA A 167 -16.80 2.11 49.53
C ALA A 167 -16.52 2.87 48.20
N ILE A 168 -15.25 2.85 47.78
CA ILE A 168 -14.82 3.23 46.43
C ILE A 168 -14.95 2.00 45.53
N GLU A 169 -15.75 2.08 44.45
CA GLU A 169 -15.54 1.20 43.29
C GLU A 169 -14.31 1.71 42.52
N THR A 170 -13.16 1.13 42.83
CA THR A 170 -11.90 1.45 42.13
C THR A 170 -11.90 0.84 40.73
N PRO A 171 -11.51 1.58 39.68
CA PRO A 171 -11.19 0.95 38.41
C PRO A 171 -9.99 0.01 38.60
N ASP A 172 -10.11 -1.19 38.03
CA ASP A 172 -9.26 -2.35 38.23
C ASP A 172 -7.77 -2.09 37.89
N SER A 173 -6.86 -2.36 38.83
CA SER A 173 -5.42 -2.13 38.69
C SER A 173 -4.73 -3.21 37.85
N LYS A 174 -4.93 -3.16 36.52
CA LYS A 174 -4.37 -4.16 35.58
C LYS A 174 -2.92 -3.93 35.15
N ASP A 175 -2.32 -2.80 35.51
CA ASP A 175 -1.05 -2.33 34.90
C ASP A 175 0.20 -3.15 35.27
N GLU A 176 0.22 -3.76 36.47
CA GLU A 176 1.44 -4.43 36.99
C GLU A 176 1.77 -5.78 36.35
N ASN A 177 0.87 -6.39 35.55
CA ASN A 177 1.10 -7.71 34.95
C ASN A 177 0.78 -7.81 33.45
N VAL A 178 0.97 -6.72 32.71
CA VAL A 178 0.89 -6.73 31.24
C VAL A 178 2.19 -7.32 30.65
N PRO A 179 2.13 -8.39 29.81
CA PRO A 179 3.32 -9.02 29.22
C PRO A 179 4.16 -8.05 28.37
N THR A 180 5.48 -8.26 28.35
CA THR A 180 6.43 -7.43 27.56
C THR A 180 6.12 -7.39 26.07
N GLU A 181 5.63 -8.51 25.51
CA GLU A 181 5.19 -8.59 24.10
C GLU A 181 4.02 -7.62 23.84
N TYR A 182 3.07 -7.52 24.76
CA TYR A 182 1.87 -6.68 24.60
C TYR A 182 2.23 -5.20 24.63
N LYS A 183 3.16 -4.80 25.51
CA LYS A 183 3.74 -3.45 25.54
C LYS A 183 4.53 -3.15 24.26
N SER A 184 5.20 -4.15 23.69
CA SER A 184 5.96 -4.01 22.44
C SER A 184 5.03 -3.85 21.23
N ALA A 185 3.95 -4.62 21.17
CA ALA A 185 2.90 -4.50 20.16
C ALA A 185 2.22 -3.13 20.22
N LEU A 186 1.88 -2.64 21.41
CA LEU A 186 1.28 -1.30 21.60
C LEU A 186 2.19 -0.17 21.09
N ASN A 187 3.48 -0.19 21.44
CA ASN A 187 4.45 0.79 20.94
C ASN A 187 4.60 0.76 19.41
N LYS A 188 4.60 -0.43 18.81
CA LYS A 188 4.61 -0.61 17.35
C LYS A 188 3.32 -0.10 16.70
N ALA A 189 2.18 -0.32 17.34
CA ALA A 189 0.88 0.14 16.87
C ALA A 189 0.81 1.68 16.83
N TYR A 190 1.27 2.37 17.88
CA TYR A 190 1.44 3.83 17.86
C TYR A 190 2.40 4.28 16.74
N THR A 191 3.54 3.60 16.56
CA THR A 191 4.48 3.92 15.47
C THR A 191 3.82 3.87 14.09
N TYR A 192 3.01 2.84 13.80
CA TYR A 192 2.30 2.71 12.52
C TYR A 192 1.20 3.75 12.35
N SER A 193 0.52 4.14 13.42
CA SER A 193 -0.44 5.26 13.40
C SER A 193 0.26 6.59 13.10
N GLU A 194 1.31 6.92 13.84
CA GLU A 194 1.97 8.23 13.76
C GLU A 194 2.78 8.43 12.47
N THR A 195 3.48 7.38 12.00
CA THR A 195 4.42 7.51 10.88
C THR A 195 3.85 7.05 9.53
N MET A 196 2.79 6.24 9.54
CA MET A 196 2.20 5.68 8.32
C MET A 196 0.69 5.94 8.22
N SER A 197 0.07 6.60 9.21
CA SER A 197 -1.36 6.94 9.24
C SER A 197 -2.28 5.76 8.92
N MET A 198 -1.93 4.57 9.40
CA MET A 198 -2.67 3.34 9.10
C MET A 198 -4.01 3.28 9.85
N SER A 199 -4.98 2.53 9.30
CA SER A 199 -6.25 2.26 9.97
C SER A 199 -6.10 1.27 11.13
N LYS A 200 -7.12 1.22 12.00
CA LYS A 200 -7.19 0.24 13.10
C LYS A 200 -7.03 -1.20 12.62
N ALA A 201 -7.67 -1.56 11.51
CA ALA A 201 -7.59 -2.90 10.92
C ALA A 201 -6.22 -3.16 10.27
N GLY A 202 -5.69 -2.19 9.51
CA GLY A 202 -4.38 -2.30 8.87
C GLY A 202 -3.24 -2.48 9.88
N ILE A 203 -3.30 -1.81 11.04
CA ILE A 203 -2.32 -1.98 12.11
C ILE A 203 -2.40 -3.38 12.73
N TYR A 204 -3.61 -3.92 12.97
CA TYR A 204 -3.78 -5.28 13.47
C TYR A 204 -3.15 -6.31 12.52
N ASP A 205 -3.43 -6.20 11.21
CA ASP A 205 -2.88 -7.08 10.18
C ASP A 205 -1.35 -6.97 10.12
N GLN A 206 -0.80 -5.76 10.21
CA GLN A 206 0.64 -5.51 10.16
C GLN A 206 1.39 -6.06 11.39
N LEU A 207 0.79 -5.99 12.57
CA LEU A 207 1.34 -6.58 13.81
C LEU A 207 1.33 -8.11 13.76
N THR A 208 0.28 -8.73 13.23
CA THR A 208 0.10 -10.19 13.18
C THR A 208 0.72 -10.87 11.96
N SER A 209 1.04 -10.11 10.90
CA SER A 209 1.55 -10.62 9.62
C SER A 209 2.78 -11.52 9.75
N GLU A 210 2.77 -12.66 9.04
CA GLU A 210 3.93 -13.55 8.85
C GLU A 210 5.13 -12.90 8.12
N TYR A 211 4.94 -11.71 7.56
CA TYR A 211 5.98 -10.89 6.92
C TYR A 211 6.27 -9.58 7.68
N GLY A 212 5.46 -9.26 8.69
CA GLY A 212 5.61 -8.10 9.57
C GLY A 212 6.26 -8.44 10.90
N GLU A 213 5.66 -7.96 11.99
CA GLU A 213 6.22 -8.05 13.34
C GLU A 213 5.98 -9.41 14.03
N LYS A 214 5.00 -10.21 13.55
CA LYS A 214 4.66 -11.56 14.06
C LYS A 214 4.27 -11.61 15.54
N PHE A 215 3.64 -10.55 16.05
CA PHE A 215 3.03 -10.61 17.37
C PHE A 215 1.91 -11.63 17.41
N SER A 216 1.70 -12.23 18.59
CA SER A 216 0.50 -13.03 18.87
C SER A 216 -0.78 -12.20 18.61
N ALA A 217 -1.85 -12.87 18.19
CA ALA A 217 -3.14 -12.23 17.93
C ALA A 217 -3.65 -11.50 19.19
N GLU A 218 -3.41 -12.07 20.36
CA GLU A 218 -3.76 -11.51 21.66
C GLU A 218 -2.93 -10.26 22.00
N ALA A 219 -1.64 -10.22 21.67
CA ALA A 219 -0.80 -9.03 21.85
C ALA A 219 -1.18 -7.90 20.87
N ALA A 220 -1.51 -8.25 19.62
CA ALA A 220 -2.00 -7.29 18.63
C ALA A 220 -3.39 -6.75 19.00
N GLN A 221 -4.31 -7.60 19.47
CA GLN A 221 -5.62 -7.17 19.95
C GLN A 221 -5.48 -6.26 21.19
N TYR A 222 -4.62 -6.62 22.14
CA TYR A 222 -4.30 -5.76 23.28
C TYR A 222 -3.80 -4.39 22.82
N ALA A 223 -2.88 -4.34 21.85
CA ALA A 223 -2.39 -3.07 21.31
C ALA A 223 -3.56 -2.23 20.77
N ILE A 224 -4.36 -2.82 19.89
CA ILE A 224 -5.50 -2.17 19.21
C ILE A 224 -6.60 -1.69 20.17
N ASP A 225 -6.80 -2.38 21.31
CA ASP A 225 -7.79 -2.00 22.33
C ASP A 225 -7.27 -0.95 23.33
N ASN A 226 -5.95 -0.75 23.42
CA ASN A 226 -5.31 0.24 24.31
C ASN A 226 -4.69 1.44 23.54
N MET A 227 -5.06 1.61 22.27
CA MET A 227 -4.67 2.77 21.46
C MET A 227 -5.67 3.92 21.60
N GLU A 228 -5.20 5.07 22.06
CA GLU A 228 -5.92 6.34 22.02
C GLU A 228 -5.49 7.13 20.77
N VAL A 229 -6.13 6.86 19.64
CA VAL A 229 -5.80 7.43 18.33
C VAL A 229 -7.03 8.03 17.64
N ASP A 230 -6.86 9.19 17.02
CA ASP A 230 -7.84 9.76 16.10
C ASP A 230 -7.72 9.10 14.71
N TRP A 231 -8.49 8.03 14.52
CA TRP A 231 -8.54 7.29 13.26
C TRP A 231 -9.06 8.12 12.09
N LYS A 232 -9.85 9.17 12.34
CA LYS A 232 -10.32 10.10 11.31
C LYS A 232 -9.20 11.03 10.85
N ALA A 233 -8.30 11.42 11.74
CA ALA A 233 -7.07 12.12 11.36
C ALA A 233 -6.15 11.24 10.50
N ASN A 234 -5.98 9.96 10.85
CA ASN A 234 -5.21 9.00 10.03
C ASN A 234 -5.82 8.85 8.62
N ALA A 235 -7.14 8.65 8.53
CA ALA A 235 -7.84 8.55 7.24
C ALA A 235 -7.69 9.82 6.40
N LEU A 236 -7.76 10.99 7.03
CA LEU A 236 -7.57 12.29 6.38
C LEU A 236 -6.14 12.46 5.83
N GLU A 237 -5.11 12.03 6.56
CA GLU A 237 -3.72 12.11 6.08
C GLU A 237 -3.45 11.16 4.91
N LYS A 238 -4.07 9.98 4.94
CA LYS A 238 -4.10 9.06 3.79
C LYS A 238 -4.81 9.66 2.58
N ALA A 239 -5.96 10.33 2.79
CA ALA A 239 -6.68 11.00 1.71
C ALA A 239 -5.84 12.09 1.03
N LYS A 240 -5.11 12.91 1.80
CA LYS A 240 -4.12 13.86 1.26
C LYS A 240 -3.04 13.14 0.45
N THR A 241 -2.45 12.09 1.02
CA THR A 241 -1.39 11.31 0.34
C THR A 241 -1.86 10.78 -1.02
N TYR A 242 -3.07 10.21 -1.10
CA TYR A 242 -3.65 9.70 -2.35
C TYR A 242 -4.02 10.81 -3.35
N SER A 243 -4.48 11.96 -2.87
CA SER A 243 -4.67 13.16 -3.70
C SER A 243 -3.34 13.63 -4.29
N ASP A 244 -2.35 13.90 -3.43
CA ASP A 244 -1.15 14.65 -3.79
C ASP A 244 -0.11 13.81 -4.55
N THR A 245 -0.07 12.49 -4.30
CA THR A 245 0.95 11.61 -4.90
C THR A 245 0.42 10.68 -5.99
N MET A 246 -0.88 10.37 -5.97
CA MET A 246 -1.51 9.45 -6.94
C MET A 246 -2.60 10.14 -7.78
N TYR A 247 -2.88 11.42 -7.55
CA TYR A 247 -3.85 12.24 -8.29
C TYR A 247 -5.20 11.53 -8.45
N MET A 248 -5.67 10.92 -7.36
CA MET A 248 -6.95 10.19 -7.37
C MET A 248 -8.14 11.16 -7.30
N SER A 249 -9.28 10.70 -7.83
CA SER A 249 -10.57 11.39 -7.65
C SER A 249 -11.08 11.26 -6.21
N LYS A 250 -12.02 12.12 -5.81
CA LYS A 250 -12.66 12.04 -4.48
C LYS A 250 -13.25 10.64 -4.20
N LEU A 251 -13.91 10.04 -5.19
CA LEU A 251 -14.51 8.71 -5.07
C LEU A 251 -13.45 7.59 -5.08
N GLY A 252 -12.40 7.72 -5.90
CA GLY A 252 -11.26 6.81 -5.90
C GLY A 252 -10.55 6.77 -4.54
N VAL A 253 -10.32 7.94 -3.93
CA VAL A 253 -9.75 8.04 -2.56
C VAL A 253 -10.66 7.33 -1.56
N TYR A 254 -11.97 7.60 -1.57
CA TYR A 254 -12.92 6.94 -0.67
C TYR A 254 -12.86 5.40 -0.80
N ASN A 255 -12.95 4.89 -2.03
CA ASN A 255 -12.91 3.46 -2.32
C ASN A 255 -11.59 2.81 -1.87
N GLN A 256 -10.47 3.50 -2.04
CA GLN A 256 -9.15 3.02 -1.61
C GLN A 256 -9.00 2.99 -0.08
N LEU A 257 -9.60 3.95 0.63
CA LEU A 257 -9.59 4.00 2.10
C LEU A 257 -10.37 2.82 2.71
N ILE A 258 -11.54 2.48 2.16
CA ILE A 258 -12.38 1.37 2.68
C ILE A 258 -11.98 -0.03 2.16
N SER A 259 -11.14 -0.10 1.12
CA SER A 259 -10.83 -1.35 0.42
C SER A 259 -10.22 -2.42 1.33
N GLU A 260 -10.74 -3.66 1.24
CA GLU A 260 -10.18 -4.86 1.91
C GLU A 260 -8.74 -5.18 1.46
N TYR A 261 -8.28 -4.60 0.34
CA TYR A 261 -6.90 -4.71 -0.16
C TYR A 261 -6.13 -3.39 -0.10
N GLY A 262 -6.78 -2.32 0.37
CA GLY A 262 -6.21 -0.99 0.58
C GLY A 262 -6.01 -0.70 2.06
N GLU A 263 -6.52 0.43 2.53
CA GLU A 263 -6.24 0.91 3.88
C GLU A 263 -7.17 0.36 4.97
N LYS A 264 -8.33 -0.22 4.64
CA LYS A 264 -9.30 -0.82 5.60
C LYS A 264 -9.81 0.12 6.70
N PHE A 265 -10.00 1.41 6.39
CA PHE A 265 -10.78 2.32 7.26
C PHE A 265 -12.26 1.94 7.26
N THR A 266 -12.97 2.36 8.30
CA THR A 266 -14.45 2.33 8.29
C THR A 266 -15.01 3.32 7.27
N GLU A 267 -16.26 3.09 6.83
CA GLU A 267 -16.96 4.01 5.92
C GLU A 267 -17.06 5.42 6.52
N GLU A 268 -17.28 5.54 7.84
CA GLU A 268 -17.39 6.82 8.55
C GLU A 268 -16.06 7.58 8.64
N GLU A 269 -14.93 6.86 8.74
CA GLU A 269 -13.58 7.46 8.72
C GLU A 269 -13.20 7.89 7.29
N ALA A 270 -13.45 7.03 6.30
CA ALA A 270 -13.19 7.34 4.90
C ALA A 270 -14.05 8.50 4.39
N GLN A 271 -15.34 8.54 4.75
CA GLN A 271 -16.26 9.63 4.41
C GLN A 271 -15.79 10.95 5.04
N TYR A 272 -15.44 10.93 6.34
CA TYR A 272 -14.86 12.11 7.00
C TYR A 272 -13.60 12.59 6.28
N ALA A 273 -12.70 11.69 5.92
CA ALA A 273 -11.46 12.02 5.23
C ALA A 273 -11.72 12.73 3.89
N VAL A 274 -12.58 12.18 3.03
CA VAL A 274 -12.85 12.78 1.71
C VAL A 274 -13.71 14.05 1.78
N ASP A 275 -14.41 14.30 2.88
CA ASP A 275 -15.14 15.55 3.12
C ASP A 275 -14.28 16.67 3.73
N ASN A 276 -13.15 16.33 4.35
CA ASN A 276 -12.26 17.30 5.03
C ASN A 276 -10.88 17.43 4.38
N VAL A 277 -10.57 16.65 3.35
CA VAL A 277 -9.34 16.79 2.56
C VAL A 277 -9.38 18.06 1.71
N ASP A 278 -8.37 18.92 1.87
CA ASP A 278 -8.17 20.10 1.04
C ASP A 278 -7.45 19.70 -0.24
N ALA A 279 -8.24 19.35 -1.27
CA ALA A 279 -7.76 18.82 -2.54
C ALA A 279 -8.40 19.55 -3.73
N ASP A 280 -7.58 19.91 -4.71
CA ASP A 280 -8.05 20.40 -6.01
C ASP A 280 -8.28 19.20 -6.94
N TRP A 281 -9.49 18.66 -6.93
CA TRP A 281 -9.88 17.51 -7.75
C TRP A 281 -9.76 17.75 -9.25
N LYS A 282 -9.86 19.01 -9.71
CA LYS A 282 -9.66 19.38 -11.11
C LYS A 282 -8.18 19.33 -11.50
N LYS A 283 -7.30 19.77 -10.60
CA LYS A 283 -5.86 19.56 -10.74
C LYS A 283 -5.51 18.07 -10.73
N ASN A 284 -6.09 17.27 -9.84
CA ASN A 284 -5.86 15.81 -9.83
C ASN A 284 -6.28 15.16 -11.16
N ALA A 285 -7.45 15.53 -11.70
CA ALA A 285 -7.90 15.04 -13.01
C ALA A 285 -6.92 15.43 -14.13
N LEU A 286 -6.38 16.65 -14.11
CA LEU A 286 -5.40 17.13 -15.09
C LEU A 286 -4.04 16.40 -14.98
N GLU A 287 -3.50 16.22 -13.78
CA GLU A 287 -2.24 15.47 -13.59
C GLU A 287 -2.41 13.98 -13.96
N LYS A 288 -3.59 13.40 -13.69
CA LYS A 288 -3.92 12.05 -14.15
C LYS A 288 -4.05 11.98 -15.68
N ALA A 289 -4.64 12.99 -16.32
CA ALA A 289 -4.74 13.10 -17.77
C ALA A 289 -3.36 13.14 -18.43
N LYS A 290 -2.46 14.01 -17.95
CA LYS A 290 -1.06 14.07 -18.39
C LYS A 290 -0.36 12.73 -18.23
N SER A 291 -0.54 12.06 -17.08
CA SER A 291 0.06 10.73 -16.84
C SER A 291 -0.39 9.70 -17.90
N TYR A 292 -1.67 9.66 -18.26
CA TYR A 292 -2.16 8.78 -19.34
C TYR A 292 -1.64 9.18 -20.73
N GLN A 293 -1.54 10.48 -21.02
CA GLN A 293 -0.98 10.99 -22.27
C GLN A 293 0.50 10.62 -22.41
N GLU A 294 1.32 10.89 -21.39
CA GLU A 294 2.78 10.68 -21.39
C GLU A 294 3.19 9.21 -21.31
N SER A 295 2.46 8.38 -20.56
CA SER A 295 2.86 6.99 -20.31
C SER A 295 2.17 5.94 -21.17
N MET A 296 1.04 6.28 -21.80
CA MET A 296 0.23 5.36 -22.60
C MET A 296 -0.13 5.89 -24.00
N ASP A 297 0.36 7.07 -24.39
CA ASP A 297 0.09 7.72 -25.69
C ASP A 297 -1.43 7.83 -26.02
N MET A 298 -2.27 7.97 -24.98
CA MET A 298 -3.73 7.98 -25.13
C MET A 298 -4.24 9.29 -25.76
N SER A 299 -5.28 9.19 -26.58
CA SER A 299 -5.94 10.38 -27.15
C SER A 299 -6.82 11.10 -26.11
N PRO A 300 -7.08 12.40 -26.25
CA PRO A 300 -7.91 13.17 -25.32
C PRO A 300 -9.26 12.51 -25.00
N GLU A 301 -10.01 12.05 -26.00
CA GLU A 301 -11.28 11.33 -25.76
C GLU A 301 -11.10 10.02 -24.97
N ALA A 302 -10.03 9.26 -25.22
CA ALA A 302 -9.78 8.01 -24.49
C ALA A 302 -9.37 8.28 -23.04
N ILE A 303 -8.61 9.36 -22.80
CA ILE A 303 -8.29 9.85 -21.46
C ILE A 303 -9.59 10.28 -20.75
N ARG A 304 -10.43 11.06 -21.44
CA ARG A 304 -11.71 11.54 -20.92
C ARG A 304 -12.61 10.39 -20.45
N ASP A 305 -12.76 9.36 -21.29
CA ASP A 305 -13.55 8.17 -20.98
C ASP A 305 -12.95 7.37 -19.80
N GLN A 306 -11.61 7.28 -19.73
CA GLN A 306 -10.90 6.62 -18.62
C GLN A 306 -11.03 7.38 -17.29
N LEU A 307 -11.02 8.73 -17.33
CA LEU A 307 -11.18 9.57 -16.14
C LEU A 307 -12.57 9.40 -15.50
N VAL A 308 -13.63 9.31 -16.31
CA VAL A 308 -15.02 9.18 -15.81
C VAL A 308 -15.48 7.72 -15.62
N SER A 309 -14.71 6.74 -16.06
CA SER A 309 -15.10 5.32 -16.03
C SER A 309 -15.31 4.81 -14.60
N ASP A 310 -16.41 4.08 -14.38
CA ASP A 310 -16.72 3.38 -13.12
C ASP A 310 -15.62 2.39 -12.70
N TYR A 311 -14.84 1.88 -13.66
CA TYR A 311 -13.71 0.97 -13.45
C TYR A 311 -12.34 1.66 -13.65
N GLY A 312 -12.34 2.96 -13.92
CA GLY A 312 -11.16 3.79 -14.12
C GLY A 312 -10.93 4.70 -12.91
N GLU A 313 -10.78 6.00 -13.16
CA GLU A 313 -10.42 6.97 -12.12
C GLU A 313 -11.63 7.55 -11.36
N GLN A 314 -12.86 7.38 -11.88
CA GLN A 314 -14.12 7.82 -11.25
C GLN A 314 -14.19 9.33 -10.92
N PHE A 315 -13.54 10.19 -11.71
CA PHE A 315 -13.73 11.64 -11.65
C PHE A 315 -15.15 12.03 -12.09
N THR A 316 -15.63 13.17 -11.60
CA THR A 316 -16.85 13.77 -12.16
C THR A 316 -16.64 14.16 -13.61
N LYS A 317 -17.73 14.27 -14.36
CA LYS A 317 -17.68 14.69 -15.76
C LYS A 317 -17.06 16.09 -15.89
N GLU A 318 -17.36 16.98 -14.96
CA GLU A 318 -16.88 18.37 -14.92
C GLU A 318 -15.37 18.48 -14.61
N GLU A 319 -14.81 17.54 -13.85
CA GLU A 319 -13.37 17.43 -13.61
C GLU A 319 -12.63 16.83 -14.81
N ALA A 320 -13.21 15.80 -15.45
CA ALA A 320 -12.64 15.20 -16.65
C ALA A 320 -12.70 16.16 -17.86
N ASP A 321 -13.83 16.85 -18.07
CA ASP A 321 -13.99 17.87 -19.12
C ASP A 321 -12.95 19.00 -18.89
N TYR A 322 -12.77 19.46 -17.64
CA TYR A 322 -11.70 20.42 -17.29
C TYR A 322 -10.30 19.90 -17.60
N ALA A 323 -10.00 18.64 -17.26
CA ALA A 323 -8.69 18.05 -17.50
C ALA A 323 -8.34 18.01 -18.99
N ILE A 324 -9.31 17.70 -19.86
CA ILE A 324 -9.11 17.70 -21.32
C ILE A 324 -8.98 19.12 -21.89
N ASP A 325 -9.78 20.08 -21.42
CA ASP A 325 -9.69 21.48 -21.85
C ASP A 325 -8.33 22.13 -21.52
N HIS A 326 -7.54 21.54 -20.62
CA HIS A 326 -6.24 22.04 -20.16
C HIS A 326 -5.08 21.06 -20.45
N LEU A 327 -5.29 20.05 -21.29
CA LEU A 327 -4.26 19.10 -21.75
C LEU A 327 -3.57 19.67 -23.00
N GLU A 328 -2.22 19.72 -23.00
CA GLU A 328 -1.40 20.29 -24.09
C GLU A 328 -0.95 19.26 -25.15
#